data_AF-A0A354BIV9-F1
#
_entry.id   AF-A0A354BIV9-F1
#
_cell.length_a   1.000
_cell.length_b   1.000
_cell.length_c   1.000
_cell.angle_alpha   90.00
_cell.angle_beta   90.00
_cell.angle_gamma   90.00
#
_symmetry.space_group_name_H-M   'P 1'
#
loop_
_entity.id
_entity.type
_entity.pdbx_description
1 polymer ?
#
loop_
_entity_poly.entity_id
_entity_poly.type
_entity_poly.pdbx_seq_one_letter_code
_entity_poly.pdbx_strand_id
1 'polypeptide(L)'
;MSAHGKKSLWLMNADRERAAGLVQEDSTAKSASIAPLFALYFEAWDLAQADGALLERLEHAAEALALSRAIAALVQEAVGGSASLRWAVKVSEAEHLVMVMRDALTSREEGYP
;
A
#
# COMPACT_ATOMS: atom_id res chain seq x y z
N MET A 1 -41.84 30.03 -41.75
CA MET A 1 -40.39 30.05 -42.07
C MET A 1 -39.67 30.91 -41.05
N SER A 2 -38.45 30.50 -40.71
CA SER A 2 -37.47 31.14 -39.81
C SER A 2 -37.53 30.77 -38.32
N ALA A 3 -36.84 29.68 -38.00
CA ALA A 3 -36.38 29.31 -36.68
C ALA A 3 -35.13 30.13 -36.34
N HIS A 4 -35.24 31.09 -35.41
CA HIS A 4 -34.07 31.67 -34.76
C HIS A 4 -33.98 31.12 -33.33
N GLY A 5 -33.27 30.00 -33.23
CA GLY A 5 -32.93 29.34 -31.99
C GLY A 5 -32.14 30.29 -31.10
N LYS A 6 -32.75 30.67 -29.97
CA LYS A 6 -32.03 31.17 -28.81
C LYS A 6 -31.16 30.01 -28.31
N LYS A 7 -29.91 29.93 -28.76
CA LYS A 7 -28.91 29.09 -28.11
C LYS A 7 -28.83 29.57 -26.66
N SER A 8 -29.29 28.74 -25.73
CA SER A 8 -29.21 29.01 -24.29
C SER A 8 -27.78 29.35 -23.91
N LEU A 9 -27.61 30.34 -23.04
CA LEU A 9 -26.31 30.79 -22.51
C LEU A 9 -25.44 29.63 -21.97
N TRP A 10 -26.09 28.54 -21.54
CA TRP A 10 -25.47 27.27 -21.13
C TRP A 10 -24.67 26.56 -22.23
N LEU A 11 -25.11 26.62 -23.50
CA LEU A 11 -24.37 26.03 -24.63
C LEU A 11 -23.14 26.86 -25.00
N MET A 12 -23.17 28.18 -24.78
CA MET A 12 -22.01 29.05 -25.01
C MET A 12 -20.91 28.86 -23.95
N ASN A 13 -21.26 28.52 -22.71
CA ASN A 13 -20.27 28.16 -21.70
C ASN A 13 -19.63 26.79 -21.96
N ALA A 14 -20.42 25.81 -22.41
CA ALA A 14 -19.91 24.48 -22.74
C ALA A 14 -18.90 24.50 -23.91
N ASP A 15 -19.12 25.33 -24.93
CA ASP A 15 -18.17 25.50 -26.04
C ASP A 15 -16.93 26.32 -25.63
N ARG A 16 -17.07 27.26 -24.68
CA ARG A 16 -15.93 28.04 -24.15
C ARG A 16 -15.00 27.20 -23.28
N GLU A 17 -15.55 26.23 -22.55
CA GLU A 17 -14.75 25.25 -21.80
C GLU A 17 -14.03 24.26 -22.73
N ARG A 18 -14.62 23.95 -23.89
CA ARG A 18 -14.00 23.09 -24.92
C ARG A 18 -12.89 23.79 -25.72
N ALA A 19 -13.03 25.09 -25.96
CA ALA A 19 -12.02 25.91 -26.64
C ALA A 19 -10.88 26.39 -25.72
N ALA A 20 -11.05 26.27 -24.39
CA ALA A 20 -10.04 26.64 -23.41
C ALA A 20 -9.05 25.53 -23.07
N GLY A 21 -9.08 24.37 -23.77
CA GLY A 21 -8.00 23.37 -23.72
C GLY A 21 -7.58 22.92 -22.31
N LEU A 22 -8.47 23.02 -21.32
CA LEU A 22 -8.20 22.69 -19.92
C LEU A 22 -9.41 21.97 -19.29
N VAL A 23 -10.13 21.19 -20.09
CA VAL A 23 -10.69 19.95 -19.53
C VAL A 23 -9.46 19.13 -19.16
N GLN A 24 -9.05 19.27 -17.90
CA GLN A 24 -8.22 18.27 -17.24
C GLN A 24 -8.88 16.94 -17.56
N GLU A 25 -8.27 16.19 -18.47
CA GLU A 25 -8.45 14.75 -18.54
C GLU A 25 -8.08 14.24 -17.15
N ASP A 26 -9.09 14.06 -16.31
CA ASP A 26 -9.29 13.04 -15.30
C ASP A 26 -8.01 12.36 -14.75
N SER A 27 -7.01 13.15 -14.40
CA SER A 27 -5.83 12.73 -13.65
C SER A 27 -6.16 12.65 -12.15
N THR A 28 -7.44 12.74 -11.79
CA THR A 28 -7.98 12.20 -10.55
C THR A 28 -8.13 10.69 -10.64
N ALA A 29 -7.06 9.98 -11.05
CA ALA A 29 -6.86 8.62 -10.57
C ALA A 29 -6.91 8.74 -9.04
N LYS A 30 -7.99 8.24 -8.42
CA LYS A 30 -8.14 8.20 -6.96
C LYS A 30 -6.82 7.72 -6.37
N SER A 31 -6.05 8.62 -5.78
CA SER A 31 -4.84 8.25 -5.06
C SER A 31 -5.30 7.38 -3.91
N ALA A 32 -5.14 6.05 -4.07
CA ALA A 32 -5.51 5.10 -3.04
C ALA A 32 -4.58 5.34 -1.85
N SER A 33 -5.16 5.66 -0.69
CA SER A 33 -4.38 5.90 0.51
C SER A 33 -3.62 4.63 0.90
N ILE A 34 -2.32 4.76 1.14
CA ILE A 34 -1.46 3.69 1.68
C ILE A 34 -1.69 3.47 3.19
N ALA A 35 -2.41 4.37 3.87
CA ALA A 35 -2.61 4.33 5.32
C ALA A 35 -3.15 2.99 5.86
N PRO A 36 -4.12 2.31 5.20
CA PRO A 36 -4.59 1.00 5.66
C PRO A 36 -3.49 -0.07 5.67
N LEU A 37 -2.52 -0.02 4.74
CA LEU A 37 -1.41 -0.98 4.71
C LEU A 37 -0.48 -0.79 5.91
N PHE A 38 -0.28 0.45 6.37
CA PHE A 38 0.48 0.68 7.60
C PHE A 38 -0.21 0.06 8.82
N ALA A 39 -1.54 0.22 8.95
CA ALA A 39 -2.29 -0.35 10.06
C ALA A 39 -2.17 -1.88 10.09
N LEU A 40 -2.35 -2.54 8.94
CA LEU A 40 -2.20 -3.99 8.82
C LEU A 40 -0.76 -4.44 9.14
N TYR A 41 0.25 -3.69 8.69
CA TYR A 41 1.64 -4.02 8.98
C TYR A 41 1.92 -4.01 10.48
N PHE A 42 1.49 -2.96 11.19
CA PHE A 42 1.73 -2.85 12.63
C PHE A 42 0.97 -3.93 13.41
N GLU A 43 -0.27 -4.23 13.01
CA GLU A 43 -1.04 -5.31 13.62
C GLU A 43 -0.37 -6.68 13.44
N ALA A 44 0.02 -7.03 12.21
CA ALA A 44 0.73 -8.29 11.94
C ALA A 44 2.08 -8.36 12.68
N TRP A 45 2.79 -7.24 12.77
CA TRP A 45 4.06 -7.15 13.50
C TRP A 45 3.88 -7.40 15.00
N ASP A 46 2.87 -6.80 15.62
CA ASP A 46 2.59 -6.98 17.04
C ASP A 46 2.15 -8.42 17.34
N LEU A 47 1.32 -9.02 16.49
CA LEU A 47 0.89 -10.41 16.60
C LEU A 47 2.06 -11.40 16.43
N ALA A 48 3.00 -11.13 15.54
CA ALA A 48 4.20 -11.97 15.35
C ALA A 48 5.11 -12.00 16.60
N GLN A 49 5.15 -10.89 17.33
CA GLN A 49 5.96 -10.75 18.53
C GLN A 49 5.25 -11.18 19.82
N ALA A 50 3.92 -11.27 19.81
CA ALA A 50 3.13 -11.70 20.95
C ALA A 50 3.48 -13.13 21.40
N ASP A 51 3.14 -13.44 22.65
CA ASP A 51 3.17 -14.80 23.15
C ASP A 51 2.07 -15.62 22.48
N GLY A 52 2.41 -16.81 21.99
CA GLY A 52 1.47 -17.63 21.21
C GLY A 52 2.10 -18.86 20.60
N ALA A 53 1.31 -19.61 19.83
CA ALA A 53 1.80 -20.76 19.10
C ALA A 53 2.84 -20.30 18.06
N LEU A 54 3.95 -21.04 17.97
CA LEU A 54 5.07 -20.64 17.13
C LEU A 54 4.72 -20.60 15.63
N LEU A 55 3.78 -21.47 15.20
CA LEU A 55 3.27 -21.47 13.83
C LEU A 55 2.44 -20.22 13.51
N GLU A 56 1.50 -19.84 14.38
CA GLU A 56 0.69 -18.60 14.24
C GLU A 56 1.59 -17.36 14.21
N ARG A 57 2.62 -17.33 15.06
CA ARG A 57 3.62 -16.25 15.07
C ARG A 57 4.42 -16.19 13.78
N LEU A 58 4.76 -17.33 13.18
CA LEU A 58 5.42 -17.38 11.87
C LEU A 58 4.51 -16.85 10.76
N GLU A 59 3.22 -17.19 10.78
CA GLU A 59 2.23 -16.69 9.81
C GLU A 59 2.13 -15.16 9.86
N HIS A 60 2.01 -14.58 11.06
CA HIS A 60 1.98 -13.13 11.23
C HIS A 60 3.32 -12.46 10.86
N ALA A 61 4.46 -13.11 11.12
CA ALA A 61 5.76 -12.60 10.69
C ALA A 61 5.86 -12.57 9.15
N ALA A 62 5.34 -13.60 8.47
CA ALA A 62 5.29 -13.66 7.01
C ALA A 62 4.34 -12.61 6.41
N GLU A 63 3.21 -12.36 7.07
CA GLU A 63 2.27 -11.28 6.70
C GLU A 63 2.92 -9.90 6.86
N ALA A 64 3.58 -9.62 7.99
CA ALA A 64 4.32 -8.38 8.20
C ALA A 64 5.43 -8.18 7.16
N LEU A 65 6.11 -9.25 6.76
CA LEU A 65 7.10 -9.22 5.69
C LEU A 65 6.47 -8.86 4.33
N ALA A 66 5.36 -9.50 3.96
CA ALA A 66 4.66 -9.20 2.71
C ALA A 66 4.19 -7.74 2.68
N LEU A 67 3.61 -7.25 3.76
CA LEU A 67 3.13 -5.87 3.90
C LEU A 67 4.28 -4.87 3.84
N SER A 68 5.38 -5.10 4.57
CA SER A 68 6.54 -4.19 4.53
C SER A 68 7.14 -4.06 3.13
N ARG A 69 7.20 -5.15 2.35
CA ARG A 69 7.66 -5.13 0.95
C ARG A 69 6.71 -4.35 0.03
N ALA A 70 5.39 -4.56 0.18
CA ALA A 70 4.38 -3.82 -0.57
C ALA A 70 4.45 -2.32 -0.28
N ILE A 71 4.57 -1.96 1.00
CA ILE A 71 4.71 -0.58 1.44
C ILE A 71 6.02 0.05 0.93
N ALA A 72 7.13 -0.68 0.99
CA ALA A 72 8.42 -0.21 0.50
C ALA A 72 8.36 0.14 -1.00
N ALA A 73 7.70 -0.70 -1.81
CA ALA A 73 7.49 -0.45 -3.23
C ALA A 73 6.67 0.83 -3.47
N LEU A 74 5.54 0.96 -2.78
CA LEU A 74 4.66 2.13 -2.91
C LEU A 74 5.33 3.43 -2.42
N VAL A 75 6.12 3.38 -1.35
CA VAL A 75 6.86 4.56 -0.84
C VAL A 75 8.00 4.95 -1.78
N GLN A 76 8.68 3.98 -2.38
CA GLN A 76 9.71 4.22 -3.38
C GLN A 76 9.13 4.92 -4.62
N GLU A 77 7.93 4.52 -5.05
CA GLU A 77 7.21 5.13 -6.17
C GLU A 77 6.69 6.55 -5.84
N ALA A 78 6.20 6.77 -4.62
CA ALA A 78 5.51 8.01 -4.25
C ALA A 78 6.42 9.13 -3.70
N VAL A 79 7.50 8.79 -2.98
CA VAL A 79 8.29 9.77 -2.20
C VAL A 79 9.79 9.67 -2.50
N GLY A 80 10.32 8.45 -2.64
CA GLY A 80 11.75 8.20 -2.78
C GLY A 80 12.60 8.62 -1.57
N GLY A 81 13.93 8.50 -1.71
CA GLY A 81 14.90 9.02 -0.74
C GLY A 81 14.86 8.34 0.64
N SER A 82 14.86 9.14 1.71
CA SER A 82 15.01 8.65 3.09
C SER A 82 13.81 7.85 3.61
N ALA A 83 12.61 8.06 3.04
CA ALA A 83 11.43 7.29 3.38
C ALA A 83 11.54 5.84 2.91
N SER A 84 12.08 5.62 1.71
CA SER A 84 12.36 4.30 1.16
C SER A 84 13.39 3.54 1.98
N LEU A 85 14.44 4.23 2.45
CA LEU A 85 15.46 3.61 3.31
C LEU A 85 14.88 3.12 4.65
N ARG A 86 13.99 3.89 5.27
CA ARG A 86 13.31 3.46 6.51
C ARG A 86 12.49 2.18 6.28
N TRP A 87 11.81 2.08 5.14
CA TRP A 87 11.06 0.87 4.81
C TRP A 87 11.95 -0.31 4.42
N ALA A 88 13.10 -0.08 3.80
CA ALA A 88 14.08 -1.14 3.57
C ALA A 88 14.54 -1.79 4.89
N VAL A 89 14.76 -0.98 5.94
CA VAL A 89 15.07 -1.50 7.29
C VAL A 89 13.91 -2.35 7.83
N LYS A 90 12.66 -1.88 7.69
CA LYS A 90 11.48 -2.66 8.13
C LYS A 90 11.31 -3.98 7.39
N VAL A 91 11.66 -4.02 6.11
CA VAL A 91 11.71 -5.29 5.34
C VAL A 91 12.75 -6.22 5.94
N SER A 92 13.99 -5.76 6.17
CA SER A 92 15.04 -6.60 6.75
C SER A 92 14.71 -7.10 8.15
N GLU A 93 14.09 -6.26 8.99
CA GLU A 93 13.60 -6.67 10.32
C GLU A 93 12.57 -7.81 10.22
N ALA A 94 11.61 -7.70 9.28
CA ALA A 94 10.60 -8.74 9.07
C ALA A 94 11.19 -10.03 8.46
N GLU A 95 12.16 -9.93 7.56
CA GLU A 95 12.89 -11.09 7.04
C GLU A 95 13.62 -11.85 8.15
N HIS A 96 14.28 -11.11 9.03
CA HIS A 96 14.98 -11.71 10.17
C HIS A 96 13.99 -12.40 11.12
N LEU A 97 12.85 -11.78 11.41
CA LEU A 97 11.83 -12.36 12.28
C LEU A 97 11.30 -13.69 11.71
N VAL A 98 10.97 -13.72 10.41
CA VAL A 98 10.53 -14.96 9.73
C VAL A 98 11.59 -16.06 9.85
N MET A 99 12.85 -15.72 9.63
CA MET A 99 13.97 -16.68 9.73
C MET A 99 14.06 -17.26 11.15
N VAL A 100 14.07 -16.41 12.17
CA VAL A 100 14.14 -16.83 13.58
C VAL A 100 12.97 -17.75 13.96
N MET A 101 11.75 -17.42 13.53
CA MET A 101 10.57 -18.24 13.83
C MET A 101 10.61 -19.60 13.12
N ARG A 102 11.06 -19.63 11.85
CA ARG A 102 11.23 -20.87 11.10
C ARG A 102 12.29 -21.78 11.73
N ASP A 103 13.43 -21.21 12.14
CA ASP A 103 14.50 -21.95 12.78
C ASP A 103 14.05 -22.54 14.12
N ALA A 104 13.27 -21.78 14.90
CA ALA A 104 12.69 -22.25 16.15
C ALA A 104 11.68 -23.40 15.95
N LEU A 105 10.90 -23.40 14.85
CA LEU A 105 10.00 -24.50 14.49
C LEU A 105 10.79 -25.75 14.12
N THR A 106 11.80 -25.59 13.26
CA THR A 106 12.62 -26.70 12.75
C THR A 106 13.40 -27.37 13.89
N SER A 107 13.94 -26.56 14.82
CA SER A 107 14.65 -27.06 16.01
C SER A 107 13.74 -27.86 16.96
N ARG A 108 12.43 -27.60 16.97
CA ARG A 108 11.46 -28.39 17.75
C ARG A 108 11.11 -29.72 17.09
N GLU A 109 11.11 -29.78 15.76
CA GLU A 109 10.87 -31.03 15.02
C GLU A 109 12.07 -31.99 15.13
N GLU A 110 13.30 -31.46 15.12
CA GLU A 110 14.53 -32.26 15.25
C GLU A 110 14.81 -32.74 16.70
N GLY A 111 14.13 -32.16 17.69
CA GLY A 111 14.30 -32.46 19.11
C GLY A 111 13.49 -33.63 19.67
N TYR A 112 12.92 -34.49 18.82
CA TYR A 112 12.14 -35.65 19.26
C TYR A 112 13.06 -36.86 19.55
N PRO A 113 13.10 -37.42 20.78
CA PRO A 113 13.76 -38.69 21.06
C PRO A 113 13.03 -39.90 20.44
#